data_AF-A0A6P8B5R4-F1
#
_entry.id   AF-A0A6P8B5R4-F1
#
_cell.length_a   1.000
_cell.length_b   1.000
_cell.length_c   1.000
_cell.angle_alpha   90.00
_cell.angle_beta   90.00
_cell.angle_gamma   90.00
#
_symmetry.space_group_name_H-M   'P 1'
#
loop_
_entity.id
_entity.type
_entity.pdbx_description
1 polymer ?
#
loop_
_entity_poly.entity_id
_entity_poly.type
_entity_poly.pdbx_seq_one_letter_code
_entity_poly.pdbx_strand_id
1 'polypeptide(L)'
;MARPRIPSRFAIALLAVRGVASILTTLTIIFLLYMTIMLDKTFTWSYTAAIFALILDTAEAATIADRQRTVPRMHWGAVAILEVLVLGLCIGGCLTLALADLADGLQEDGTYYADPYRMYALACQAAVAGLHFCLSVMGCVEREEPERIRAQAQRRIEEMEREMLDLAAELDTAKKNLSATLACAEVIKIEHPVRGDDTRAWGPPYAAYKPDSPLAGTSPGESAYYLTVNRNKKSIGLSFQDPAGVEILHKLMAKCDILVENYLPGALKKYNLDYATAAKINPSLIYASITGYGQTGPYADRAGYDVMVEAEFGLMHITGTRDGPPVKVGVAVTDLTTGLYTSNSIMAALLARQKSGRGQHLDVALSDCQTATLANIASSCLISGEKDTGRWGTAHPSIVPYRAFQTRDSAVLLGGGNDRLFAILCDRIGRPDLKTNERYTTNALRVKHRAELEEQIEAVTRSRTTQEWLDVLAGCGMPYAAVNDVQGALNHEHTIARDMVVEVEHPSCGTVKMVNTPVKYSESTPGIRTAPPTLGQHTDEVLGEMLGMGGEEIEGLRERGVVR
;
A
#
# COMPACT_ATOMS: atom_id res chain seq x y z
N MET A 1 10.32 61.98 32.01
CA MET A 1 11.63 61.31 32.07
C MET A 1 11.78 60.46 30.81
N ALA A 2 12.89 60.66 30.11
CA ALA A 2 13.08 60.30 28.70
C ALA A 2 13.62 58.87 28.49
N ARG A 3 13.28 58.26 27.34
CA ARG A 3 13.85 57.00 26.82
C ARG A 3 15.38 57.10 26.62
N PRO A 4 16.07 55.96 26.56
CA PRO A 4 17.14 55.74 25.59
C PRO A 4 16.71 54.64 24.60
N ARG A 5 16.45 54.94 23.32
CA ARG A 5 17.40 55.01 22.19
C ARG A 5 18.16 53.70 21.94
N ILE A 6 17.63 52.97 20.95
CA ILE A 6 18.35 52.02 20.08
C ILE A 6 19.55 52.74 19.45
N PRO A 7 20.77 52.17 19.47
CA PRO A 7 21.82 52.56 18.55
C PRO A 7 21.69 51.75 17.26
N SER A 8 21.13 52.39 16.25
CA SER A 8 21.20 52.02 14.85
C SER A 8 22.63 52.25 14.32
N ARG A 9 23.51 51.25 14.41
CA ARG A 9 24.74 51.16 13.60
C ARG A 9 25.15 49.70 13.45
N PHE A 10 24.50 48.98 12.54
CA PHE A 10 25.09 47.95 11.65
C PHE A 10 24.02 47.55 10.63
N ALA A 11 23.52 48.56 9.90
CA ALA A 11 22.96 48.34 8.59
C ALA A 11 23.91 49.03 7.61
N ILE A 12 24.24 48.32 6.54
CA ILE A 12 24.94 48.79 5.33
C ILE A 12 26.48 48.80 5.45
N ALA A 13 27.07 47.64 5.19
CA ALA A 13 28.27 47.55 4.36
C ALA A 13 28.24 46.21 3.59
N LEU A 14 28.30 46.31 2.26
CA LEU A 14 28.40 45.24 1.26
C LEU A 14 27.12 44.46 0.87
N LEU A 15 26.17 45.22 0.30
CA LEU A 15 25.64 44.86 -1.02
C LEU A 15 26.76 45.08 -2.05
N ALA A 16 27.47 44.01 -2.45
CA ALA A 16 28.17 43.89 -3.73
C ALA A 16 28.97 42.57 -3.83
N VAL A 17 28.30 41.42 -3.87
CA VAL A 17 28.85 40.23 -4.56
C VAL A 17 27.69 39.52 -5.25
N ARG A 18 27.84 39.29 -6.56
CA ARG A 18 26.89 38.62 -7.44
C ARG A 18 26.71 37.15 -7.03
N GLY A 19 25.46 36.66 -7.01
CA GLY A 19 25.18 35.23 -7.10
C GLY A 19 24.09 34.70 -6.17
N VAL A 20 23.27 33.78 -6.69
CA VAL A 20 22.07 33.14 -6.10
C VAL A 20 22.33 32.39 -4.76
N ALA A 21 23.59 32.23 -4.32
CA ALA A 21 23.98 31.54 -3.10
C ALA A 21 23.67 32.29 -1.77
N SER A 22 23.34 33.58 -1.82
CA SER A 22 23.15 34.40 -0.60
C SER A 22 21.81 34.15 0.12
N ILE A 23 20.76 33.75 -0.58
CA ILE A 23 19.41 33.64 0.01
C ILE A 23 19.26 32.34 0.83
N LEU A 24 19.74 31.20 0.30
CA LEU A 24 19.70 29.94 1.03
C LEU A 24 20.53 30.00 2.32
N THR A 25 21.74 30.56 2.25
CA THR A 25 22.62 30.70 3.42
C THR A 25 21.97 31.54 4.51
N THR A 26 21.28 32.62 4.13
CA THR A 26 20.56 33.48 5.07
C THR A 26 19.36 32.77 5.69
N LEU A 27 18.59 32.00 4.89
CA LEU A 27 17.44 31.23 5.37
C LEU A 27 17.85 30.08 6.30
N THR A 28 18.96 29.40 6.01
CA THR A 28 19.51 28.33 6.86
C THR A 28 19.99 28.88 8.21
N ILE A 29 20.63 30.05 8.23
CA ILE A 29 21.04 30.72 9.48
C ILE A 29 19.82 31.10 10.32
N ILE A 30 18.76 31.65 9.70
CA ILE A 30 17.52 32.00 10.39
C ILE A 30 16.84 30.74 10.97
N PHE A 31 16.82 29.64 10.21
CA PHE A 31 16.24 28.37 10.64
C PHE A 31 17.00 27.75 11.82
N LEU A 32 18.34 27.77 11.78
CA LEU A 32 19.19 27.25 12.86
C LEU A 32 19.09 28.10 14.13
N LEU A 33 19.03 29.44 14.01
CA LEU A 33 18.78 30.33 15.15
C LEU A 33 17.41 30.08 15.77
N TYR A 34 16.37 29.90 14.95
CA TYR A 34 15.02 29.57 15.41
C TYR A 34 14.99 28.23 16.15
N MET A 35 15.66 27.19 15.63
CA MET A 35 15.76 25.87 16.28
C MET A 35 16.54 25.92 17.61
N THR A 36 17.57 26.75 17.69
CA THR A 36 18.39 26.90 18.92
C THR A 36 17.62 27.61 20.04
N ILE A 37 16.80 28.60 19.68
CA ILE A 37 15.97 29.35 20.64
C ILE A 37 14.79 28.50 21.16
N MET A 38 14.25 27.58 20.36
CA MET A 38 13.06 26.79 20.71
C MET A 38 13.35 25.52 21.52
N LEU A 39 14.58 25.00 21.54
CA LEU A 39 14.88 23.66 22.05
C LEU A 39 15.72 23.59 23.34
N ASP A 40 16.11 24.72 23.93
CA ASP A 40 16.81 24.89 25.23
C ASP A 40 17.56 23.64 25.77
N LYS A 41 18.55 23.15 25.01
CA LYS A 41 19.39 22.01 25.39
C LYS A 41 20.87 22.33 25.12
N THR A 42 21.73 21.94 26.05
CA THR A 42 23.19 22.16 25.98
C THR A 42 23.89 21.33 24.89
N PHE A 43 23.26 20.25 24.41
CA PHE A 43 23.81 19.35 23.40
C PHE A 43 23.83 19.94 21.98
N THR A 44 22.89 20.84 21.66
CA THR A 44 22.83 21.53 20.36
C THR A 44 23.94 22.56 20.21
N TRP A 45 24.38 23.22 21.28
CA TRP A 45 25.43 24.25 21.22
C TRP A 45 26.77 23.74 20.66
N SER A 46 27.22 22.55 21.05
CA SER A 46 28.48 21.97 20.56
C SER A 46 28.42 21.58 19.08
N TYR A 47 27.27 21.06 18.62
CA TYR A 47 27.05 20.71 17.22
C TYR A 47 26.89 21.94 16.33
N THR A 48 26.15 22.95 16.78
CA THR A 48 25.99 24.20 16.04
C THR A 48 27.31 24.97 15.95
N ALA A 49 28.12 24.98 17.01
CA ALA A 49 29.45 25.61 16.99
C ALA A 49 30.44 24.89 16.05
N ALA A 50 30.42 23.56 16.01
CA ALA A 50 31.26 22.78 15.09
C ALA A 50 30.88 23.00 13.62
N ILE A 51 29.58 23.10 13.32
CA ILE A 51 29.07 23.42 11.97
C ILE A 51 29.43 24.87 11.59
N PHE A 52 29.32 25.81 12.53
CA PHE A 52 29.72 27.21 12.30
C PHE A 52 31.22 27.34 11.99
N ALA A 53 32.08 26.61 12.70
CA ALA A 53 33.52 26.56 12.44
C ALA A 53 33.83 25.96 11.06
N LEU A 54 33.15 24.88 10.67
CA LEU A 54 33.34 24.25 9.36
C LEU A 54 32.91 25.15 8.19
N ILE A 55 31.82 25.90 8.37
CA ILE A 55 31.32 26.86 7.37
C ILE A 55 32.26 28.06 7.25
N LEU A 56 32.82 28.54 8.37
CA LEU A 56 33.79 29.64 8.37
C LEU A 56 35.12 29.22 7.75
N ASP A 57 35.65 28.04 8.06
CA ASP A 57 36.89 27.50 7.47
C ASP A 57 36.76 27.29 5.95
N THR A 58 35.59 26.82 5.48
CA THR A 58 35.34 26.61 4.05
C THR A 58 35.11 27.92 3.30
N ALA A 59 34.48 28.92 3.93
CA ALA A 59 34.36 30.27 3.37
C ALA A 59 35.73 30.97 3.31
N GLU A 60 36.57 30.82 4.33
CA GLU A 60 37.91 31.41 4.37
C GLU A 60 38.85 30.76 3.33
N ALA A 61 38.78 29.43 3.17
CA ALA A 61 39.50 28.69 2.13
C ALA A 61 39.09 29.10 0.70
N ALA A 62 37.79 29.33 0.46
CA ALA A 62 37.28 29.81 -0.83
C ALA A 62 37.72 31.26 -1.12
N THR A 63 37.82 32.09 -0.09
CA THR A 63 38.24 33.51 -0.21
C THR A 63 39.76 33.64 -0.44
N ILE A 64 40.56 32.72 0.12
CA ILE A 64 42.01 32.64 -0.09
C ILE A 64 42.35 32.15 -1.51
N ALA A 65 41.59 31.18 -2.03
CA ALA A 65 41.76 30.66 -3.40
C ALA A 65 41.45 31.71 -4.48
N ASP A 66 40.46 32.59 -4.26
CA ASP A 66 40.08 33.66 -5.20
C ASP A 66 41.11 34.81 -5.24
N ARG A 67 41.81 35.09 -4.12
CA ARG A 67 42.84 36.13 -4.06
C ARG A 67 44.17 35.77 -4.75
N GLN A 68 44.46 34.49 -4.98
CA GLN A 68 45.76 34.06 -5.53
C GLN A 68 45.79 33.94 -7.07
N ARG A 69 44.67 34.16 -7.79
CA ARG A 69 44.60 34.20 -9.29
C ARG A 69 45.38 33.08 -10.02
N THR A 70 45.49 31.91 -9.43
CA THR A 70 46.11 30.75 -10.07
C THR A 70 45.18 29.55 -9.91
N VAL A 71 44.26 29.37 -10.86
CA VAL A 71 43.87 28.11 -11.54
C VAL A 71 42.68 28.42 -12.47
N PRO A 72 42.80 28.24 -13.80
CA PRO A 72 41.63 28.19 -14.69
C PRO A 72 41.10 26.75 -14.76
N ARG A 73 39.79 26.57 -14.50
CA ARG A 73 38.99 25.33 -14.58
C ARG A 73 39.08 24.35 -13.39
N MET A 74 38.41 24.69 -12.30
CA MET A 74 37.79 23.81 -11.28
C MET A 74 36.68 24.67 -10.63
N HIS A 75 35.44 24.28 -10.30
CA HIS A 75 34.69 23.04 -10.40
C HIS A 75 33.20 23.40 -10.16
N TRP A 76 32.30 23.13 -11.12
CA TRP A 76 30.86 22.95 -10.81
C TRP A 76 30.64 21.75 -9.86
N GLY A 77 31.61 20.84 -9.80
CA GLY A 77 31.62 19.72 -8.86
C GLY A 77 31.78 20.13 -7.39
N ALA A 78 32.46 21.23 -7.05
CA ALA A 78 32.64 21.65 -5.67
C ALA A 78 31.35 22.28 -5.11
N VAL A 79 30.62 23.02 -5.94
CA VAL A 79 29.29 23.56 -5.61
C VAL A 79 28.26 22.44 -5.50
N ALA A 80 28.31 21.44 -6.40
CA ALA A 80 27.45 20.25 -6.31
C ALA A 80 27.77 19.38 -5.09
N ILE A 81 29.06 19.23 -4.72
CA ILE A 81 29.47 18.52 -3.49
C ILE A 81 28.98 19.29 -2.25
N LEU A 82 29.03 20.63 -2.25
CA LEU A 82 28.53 21.44 -1.15
C LEU A 82 26.99 21.34 -1.03
N GLU A 83 26.25 21.37 -2.15
CA GLU A 83 24.80 21.17 -2.16
C GLU A 83 24.41 19.76 -1.71
N VAL A 84 25.15 18.72 -2.12
CA VAL A 84 24.92 17.33 -1.70
C VAL A 84 25.29 17.12 -0.23
N LEU A 85 26.32 17.80 0.29
CA LEU A 85 26.67 17.76 1.72
C LEU A 85 25.65 18.51 2.57
N VAL A 86 25.12 19.65 2.10
CA VAL A 86 24.05 20.40 2.78
C VAL A 86 22.72 19.63 2.75
N LEU A 87 22.36 19.00 1.62
CA LEU A 87 21.22 18.09 1.55
C LEU A 87 21.45 16.87 2.45
N GLY A 88 22.66 16.31 2.47
CA GLY A 88 23.04 15.17 3.29
C GLY A 88 23.01 15.48 4.79
N LEU A 89 23.34 16.71 5.19
CA LEU A 89 23.24 17.20 6.57
C LEU A 89 21.80 17.55 6.96
N CYS A 90 20.97 18.06 6.05
CA CYS A 90 19.54 18.27 6.29
C CYS A 90 18.79 16.93 6.40
N ILE A 91 19.08 15.98 5.51
CA ILE A 91 18.52 14.63 5.54
C ILE A 91 19.07 13.87 6.76
N GLY A 92 20.36 14.00 7.05
CA GLY A 92 21.00 13.41 8.24
C GLY A 92 20.48 14.00 9.55
N GLY A 93 20.19 15.31 9.60
CA GLY A 93 19.57 15.97 10.74
C GLY A 93 18.11 15.54 10.95
N CYS A 94 17.32 15.45 9.87
CA CYS A 94 15.96 14.91 9.92
C CYS A 94 15.95 13.41 10.28
N LEU A 95 16.93 12.63 9.82
CA LEU A 95 17.09 11.22 10.15
C LEU A 95 17.57 11.04 11.59
N THR A 96 18.43 11.92 12.10
CA THR A 96 18.87 11.91 13.50
C THR A 96 17.74 12.35 14.43
N LEU A 97 16.86 13.25 14.01
CA LEU A 97 15.63 13.60 14.74
C LEU A 97 14.59 12.46 14.69
N ALA A 98 14.42 11.80 13.55
CA ALA A 98 13.54 10.62 13.44
C ALA A 98 14.09 9.42 14.24
N LEU A 99 15.41 9.27 14.31
CA LEU A 99 16.10 8.26 15.12
C LEU A 99 16.14 8.64 16.61
N ALA A 100 16.19 9.93 16.95
CA ALA A 100 16.09 10.42 18.33
C ALA A 100 14.65 10.32 18.87
N ASP A 101 13.62 10.58 18.04
CA ASP A 101 12.22 10.31 18.38
C ASP A 101 11.92 8.81 18.45
N LEU A 102 12.63 7.97 17.68
CA LEU A 102 12.61 6.51 17.84
C LEU A 102 13.37 6.06 19.10
N ALA A 103 14.44 6.77 19.48
CA ALA A 103 15.30 6.42 20.62
C ALA A 103 14.77 6.97 21.95
N ASP A 104 13.98 8.05 21.98
CA ASP A 104 13.25 8.52 23.16
C ASP A 104 12.09 7.57 23.55
N GLY A 105 11.81 6.56 22.70
CA GLY A 105 10.99 5.39 23.03
C GLY A 105 11.73 4.26 23.76
N LEU A 106 13.04 4.38 24.01
CA LEU A 106 13.83 3.41 24.77
C LEU A 106 13.88 3.82 26.26
N GLN A 107 13.11 3.12 27.09
CA GLN A 107 13.44 3.02 28.52
C GLN A 107 14.49 1.91 28.75
N GLU A 108 15.23 2.01 29.85
CA GLU A 108 16.38 1.17 30.24
C GLU A 108 16.08 -0.33 30.46
N ASP A 109 14.88 -0.82 30.15
CA ASP A 109 14.43 -2.19 30.41
C ASP A 109 14.24 -3.07 29.16
N GLY A 110 14.56 -2.56 27.96
CA GLY A 110 14.71 -3.39 26.76
C GLY A 110 13.40 -3.97 26.18
N THR A 111 12.24 -3.41 26.52
CA THR A 111 10.95 -3.82 25.92
C THR A 111 10.57 -2.94 24.73
N TYR A 112 10.39 -3.59 23.56
CA TYR A 112 9.89 -2.99 22.32
C TYR A 112 8.36 -2.85 22.40
N TYR A 113 7.81 -1.63 22.31
CA TYR A 113 6.36 -1.42 22.21
C TYR A 113 5.92 -1.20 20.77
N ALA A 114 4.97 -2.04 20.34
CA ALA A 114 4.21 -2.02 19.10
C ALA A 114 4.94 -2.48 17.82
N ASP A 115 4.59 -3.69 17.41
CA ASP A 115 4.91 -4.33 16.14
C ASP A 115 4.20 -3.62 14.94
N PRO A 116 4.91 -2.89 14.06
CA PRO A 116 4.34 -2.31 12.83
C PRO A 116 3.85 -3.37 11.82
N TYR A 117 4.12 -4.66 12.04
CA TYR A 117 3.82 -5.79 11.15
C TYR A 117 2.43 -6.40 11.37
N ARG A 118 1.80 -6.24 12.55
CA ARG A 118 0.36 -6.58 12.77
C ARG A 118 -0.59 -5.79 11.86
N MET A 119 -0.13 -4.64 11.40
CA MET A 119 -0.91 -3.64 10.67
C MET A 119 -1.07 -4.01 9.18
N TYR A 120 -0.11 -4.71 8.58
CA TYR A 120 -0.17 -5.03 7.14
C TYR A 120 -1.05 -6.24 6.83
N ALA A 121 -1.23 -7.16 7.76
CA ALA A 121 -2.15 -8.27 7.55
C ALA A 121 -3.62 -7.80 7.45
N LEU A 122 -3.95 -6.70 8.14
CA LEU A 122 -5.16 -5.89 7.93
C LEU A 122 -5.17 -5.26 6.52
N ALA A 123 -4.01 -4.84 6.01
CA ALA A 123 -3.88 -4.20 4.71
C ALA A 123 -4.19 -5.11 3.52
N CYS A 124 -3.76 -6.38 3.58
CA CYS A 124 -4.10 -7.38 2.55
C CYS A 124 -5.58 -7.78 2.59
N GLN A 125 -6.25 -7.67 3.74
CA GLN A 125 -7.68 -7.97 3.87
C GLN A 125 -8.56 -6.77 3.52
N ALA A 126 -8.15 -5.55 3.86
CA ALA A 126 -8.84 -4.33 3.47
C ALA A 126 -8.62 -3.98 1.98
N ALA A 127 -7.49 -4.34 1.38
CA ALA A 127 -7.29 -4.27 -0.07
C ALA A 127 -8.24 -5.16 -0.86
N VAL A 128 -8.72 -6.22 -0.21
CA VAL A 128 -9.69 -7.17 -0.74
C VAL A 128 -11.12 -6.81 -0.27
N ALA A 129 -11.28 -6.06 0.83
CA ALA A 129 -12.56 -5.53 1.31
C ALA A 129 -13.00 -4.23 0.61
N GLY A 130 -12.11 -3.58 -0.15
CA GLY A 130 -12.48 -2.51 -1.08
C GLY A 130 -13.38 -2.96 -2.23
N LEU A 131 -13.53 -4.29 -2.41
CA LEU A 131 -14.44 -4.87 -3.39
C LEU A 131 -15.83 -5.12 -2.77
N HIS A 132 -16.73 -4.18 -3.05
CA HIS A 132 -18.17 -4.40 -3.27
C HIS A 132 -19.09 -4.74 -2.09
N PHE A 133 -20.32 -4.22 -2.28
CA PHE A 133 -21.47 -4.07 -1.37
C PHE A 133 -21.50 -5.00 -0.16
N CYS A 134 -21.04 -4.54 1.00
CA CYS A 134 -21.47 -4.98 2.34
C CYS A 134 -20.74 -4.17 3.43
N LEU A 135 -21.47 -3.75 4.47
CA LEU A 135 -20.88 -3.22 5.70
C LEU A 135 -19.92 -4.30 6.25
N SER A 136 -18.66 -3.96 6.51
CA SER A 136 -17.70 -4.86 7.14
C SER A 136 -17.18 -4.21 8.41
N VAL A 137 -17.32 -4.91 9.54
CA VAL A 137 -16.82 -4.45 10.83
C VAL A 137 -15.62 -5.31 11.21
N MET A 138 -14.48 -4.71 11.54
CA MET A 138 -13.27 -5.45 11.93
C MET A 138 -13.15 -5.52 13.46
N GLY A 139 -13.07 -6.74 13.99
CA GLY A 139 -12.95 -7.12 15.40
C GLY A 139 -11.53 -7.04 15.97
N CYS A 140 -11.46 -7.12 17.29
CA CYS A 140 -10.44 -6.61 18.22
C CYS A 140 -8.97 -6.98 17.97
N VAL A 141 -8.10 -6.03 18.30
CA VAL A 141 -6.78 -6.29 18.90
C VAL A 141 -6.95 -6.27 20.42
N GLU A 142 -6.60 -7.36 21.11
CA GLU A 142 -6.66 -7.42 22.58
C GLU A 142 -5.88 -6.25 23.22
N ARG A 143 -6.57 -5.50 24.08
CA ARG A 143 -5.96 -4.58 25.05
C ARG A 143 -5.74 -5.34 26.34
N GLU A 144 -4.49 -5.52 26.76
CA GLU A 144 -4.20 -5.79 28.17
C GLU A 144 -4.04 -4.46 28.92
N GLU A 145 -4.78 -4.32 30.03
CA GLU A 145 -4.62 -3.24 31.01
C GLU A 145 -3.39 -3.52 31.91
N PRO A 146 -2.50 -2.55 32.15
CA PRO A 146 -1.31 -2.76 32.96
C PRO A 146 -1.60 -2.47 34.43
N GLU A 147 -1.79 -3.50 35.29
CA GLU A 147 -1.41 -3.39 36.73
C GLU A 147 -1.46 -4.67 37.62
N ARG A 148 -1.50 -5.91 37.13
CA ARG A 148 -1.65 -7.09 38.02
C ARG A 148 -0.63 -8.24 37.92
N ILE A 149 0.57 -8.02 37.38
CA ILE A 149 1.60 -9.07 37.26
C ILE A 149 2.98 -8.59 37.76
N ARG A 150 3.10 -8.16 39.01
CA ARG A 150 4.41 -7.78 39.58
C ARG A 150 4.82 -8.45 40.89
N ALA A 151 4.07 -9.43 41.41
CA ALA A 151 4.41 -10.06 42.70
C ALA A 151 4.59 -11.59 42.69
N GLN A 152 4.33 -12.28 41.57
CA GLN A 152 4.44 -13.75 41.49
C GLN A 152 5.61 -14.26 40.64
N ALA A 153 6.27 -13.41 39.85
CA ALA A 153 7.32 -13.83 38.92
C ALA A 153 8.68 -14.08 39.59
N GLN A 154 9.03 -13.35 40.66
CA GLN A 154 10.39 -13.44 41.22
C GLN A 154 10.70 -14.76 41.95
N ARG A 155 9.68 -15.45 42.50
CA ARG A 155 9.89 -16.70 43.25
C ARG A 155 9.88 -17.97 42.39
N ARG A 156 9.33 -17.89 41.17
CA ARG A 156 9.26 -19.04 40.24
C ARG A 156 10.50 -19.19 39.36
N ILE A 157 11.30 -18.13 39.21
CA ILE A 157 12.51 -18.14 38.36
C ILE A 157 13.60 -19.06 38.95
N GLU A 158 13.71 -19.15 40.28
CA GLU A 158 14.68 -20.03 40.97
C GLU A 158 14.27 -21.52 40.96
N GLU A 159 12.97 -21.82 40.82
CA GLU A 159 12.46 -23.19 40.71
C GLU A 159 12.49 -23.70 39.25
N MET A 160 12.41 -22.79 38.26
CA MET A 160 12.34 -23.08 36.82
C MET A 160 13.65 -23.61 36.20
N GLU A 161 14.82 -23.38 36.82
CA GLU A 161 16.11 -23.85 36.26
C GLU A 161 16.23 -25.39 36.21
N ARG A 162 15.33 -26.13 36.89
CA ARG A 162 15.33 -27.60 36.94
C ARG A 162 14.39 -28.29 35.93
N GLU A 163 13.50 -27.55 35.25
CA GLU A 163 12.48 -28.10 34.32
C GLU A 163 12.73 -27.70 32.84
N MET A 164 13.98 -27.39 32.47
CA MET A 164 14.37 -26.76 31.19
C MET A 164 14.39 -27.68 29.94
N LEU A 165 13.78 -28.86 29.94
CA LEU A 165 13.79 -29.77 28.77
C LEU A 165 12.41 -30.05 28.16
N ASP A 166 11.33 -30.10 28.95
CA ASP A 166 9.96 -30.21 28.42
C ASP A 166 9.39 -28.84 28.00
N LEU A 167 9.83 -27.78 28.69
CA LEU A 167 9.46 -26.40 28.40
C LEU A 167 9.91 -25.92 27.01
N ALA A 168 10.97 -26.49 26.43
CA ALA A 168 11.44 -26.08 25.10
C ALA A 168 10.49 -26.52 23.98
N ALA A 169 9.86 -27.69 24.11
CA ALA A 169 8.85 -28.18 23.16
C ALA A 169 7.52 -27.45 23.34
N GLU A 170 7.14 -27.13 24.57
CA GLU A 170 5.99 -26.29 24.88
C GLU A 170 6.22 -24.82 24.46
N LEU A 171 7.43 -24.27 24.60
CA LEU A 171 7.78 -22.93 24.11
C LEU A 171 7.83 -22.89 22.57
N ASP A 172 8.27 -23.94 21.90
CA ASP A 172 8.28 -23.99 20.43
C ASP A 172 6.85 -24.11 19.89
N THR A 173 5.99 -24.86 20.58
CA THR A 173 4.55 -24.94 20.31
C THR A 173 3.85 -23.61 20.62
N ALA A 174 4.18 -22.98 21.75
CA ALA A 174 3.68 -21.67 22.13
C ALA A 174 4.21 -20.56 21.22
N LYS A 175 5.45 -20.63 20.72
CA LYS A 175 6.00 -19.71 19.71
C LYS A 175 5.40 -19.92 18.33
N LYS A 176 5.15 -21.16 17.91
CA LYS A 176 4.37 -21.47 16.69
C LYS A 176 2.94 -20.97 16.80
N ASN A 177 2.31 -21.16 17.95
CA ASN A 177 0.97 -20.65 18.23
C ASN A 177 0.98 -19.13 18.32
N LEU A 178 1.95 -18.50 18.98
CA LEU A 178 2.08 -17.04 19.10
C LEU A 178 2.45 -16.39 17.77
N SER A 179 3.26 -17.04 16.92
CA SER A 179 3.54 -16.65 15.54
C SER A 179 2.30 -16.78 14.64
N ALA A 180 1.49 -17.82 14.85
CA ALA A 180 0.18 -17.96 14.21
C ALA A 180 -0.87 -16.97 14.78
N THR A 181 -0.63 -16.47 16.01
CA THR A 181 -1.47 -15.53 16.77
C THR A 181 -0.86 -14.11 16.80
N LEU A 182 0.11 -13.79 15.93
CA LEU A 182 0.44 -12.40 15.62
C LEU A 182 -0.77 -11.83 14.88
N ALA A 183 -1.72 -11.34 15.67
CA ALA A 183 -3.11 -11.17 15.31
C ALA A 183 -3.29 -10.34 14.04
N CYS A 184 -3.48 -11.02 12.89
CA CYS A 184 -4.16 -10.39 11.77
C CYS A 184 -5.62 -10.23 12.17
N ALA A 185 -6.23 -9.11 11.79
CA ALA A 185 -7.58 -8.76 12.25
C ALA A 185 -8.61 -9.87 12.05
N GLU A 186 -9.56 -9.87 12.96
CA GLU A 186 -10.83 -10.57 12.78
C GLU A 186 -11.75 -9.68 11.94
N VAL A 187 -12.33 -10.21 10.88
CA VAL A 187 -13.18 -9.44 9.98
C VAL A 187 -14.57 -10.03 9.99
N ILE A 188 -15.56 -9.25 10.45
CA ILE A 188 -16.98 -9.63 10.47
C ILE A 188 -17.65 -8.94 9.30
N LYS A 189 -18.02 -9.73 8.29
CA LYS A 189 -18.78 -9.28 7.14
C LYS A 189 -20.27 -9.28 7.48
N ILE A 190 -20.90 -8.12 7.42
CA ILE A 190 -22.34 -7.95 7.60
C ILE A 190 -23.00 -8.09 6.24
N GLU A 191 -23.81 -9.13 6.08
CA GLU A 191 -24.45 -9.45 4.81
C GLU A 191 -25.97 -9.43 4.92
N HIS A 192 -26.67 -9.16 3.82
CA HIS A 192 -28.13 -9.30 3.79
C HIS A 192 -28.51 -10.76 4.11
N PRO A 193 -29.46 -11.03 5.04
CA PRO A 193 -29.66 -12.38 5.59
C PRO A 193 -30.09 -13.43 4.55
N VAL A 194 -30.76 -13.00 3.48
CA VAL A 194 -31.16 -13.88 2.38
C VAL A 194 -30.19 -13.85 1.18
N ARG A 195 -29.88 -12.65 0.68
CA ARG A 195 -29.15 -12.46 -0.59
C ARG A 195 -27.64 -12.57 -0.45
N GLY A 196 -27.11 -12.23 0.73
CA GLY A 196 -25.68 -12.08 0.92
C GLY A 196 -25.08 -10.90 0.17
N ASP A 197 -23.77 -10.95 0.00
CA ASP A 197 -22.99 -10.14 -0.95
C ASP A 197 -23.32 -10.53 -2.42
N ASP A 198 -23.50 -9.53 -3.29
CA ASP A 198 -23.82 -9.72 -4.71
C ASP A 198 -22.79 -10.60 -5.44
N THR A 199 -21.52 -10.56 -5.03
CA THR A 199 -20.44 -11.37 -5.62
C THR A 199 -20.70 -12.87 -5.49
N ARG A 200 -21.49 -13.34 -4.51
CA ARG A 200 -21.91 -14.75 -4.41
C ARG A 200 -22.65 -15.23 -5.67
N ALA A 201 -23.36 -14.32 -6.33
CA ALA A 201 -24.08 -14.61 -7.56
C ALA A 201 -23.24 -14.40 -8.84
N TRP A 202 -22.06 -13.79 -8.76
CA TRP A 202 -21.22 -13.44 -9.92
C TRP A 202 -20.40 -14.63 -10.43
N GLY A 203 -21.07 -15.56 -11.09
CA GLY A 203 -20.45 -16.63 -11.87
C GLY A 203 -21.13 -16.81 -13.24
N PRO A 204 -20.73 -17.83 -14.01
CA PRO A 204 -19.69 -18.83 -13.73
C PRO A 204 -18.25 -18.26 -13.76
N PRO A 205 -17.24 -18.98 -13.23
CA PRO A 205 -17.34 -20.32 -12.63
C PRO A 205 -17.73 -20.32 -11.15
N TYR A 206 -18.30 -21.45 -10.70
CA TYR A 206 -18.67 -21.72 -9.31
C TYR A 206 -17.88 -22.93 -8.78
N ALA A 207 -17.49 -22.88 -7.50
CA ALA A 207 -17.06 -24.04 -6.74
C ALA A 207 -18.30 -24.77 -6.20
N ALA A 208 -18.63 -25.90 -6.80
CA ALA A 208 -19.82 -26.66 -6.44
C ALA A 208 -19.79 -27.11 -4.96
N TYR A 209 -20.97 -27.18 -4.35
CA TYR A 209 -21.09 -27.78 -3.03
C TYR A 209 -20.88 -29.29 -3.09
N LYS A 210 -20.19 -29.84 -2.09
CA LYS A 210 -20.03 -31.28 -1.94
C LYS A 210 -21.41 -31.94 -1.74
N PRO A 211 -21.62 -33.19 -2.20
CA PRO A 211 -22.91 -33.87 -2.08
C PRO A 211 -23.42 -34.03 -0.63
N ASP A 212 -22.51 -34.06 0.35
CA ASP A 212 -22.80 -34.17 1.78
C ASP A 212 -23.00 -32.81 2.48
N SER A 213 -22.81 -31.70 1.75
CA SER A 213 -23.06 -30.36 2.27
C SER A 213 -24.56 -30.13 2.48
N PRO A 214 -24.99 -29.45 3.56
CA PRO A 214 -26.39 -29.04 3.72
C PRO A 214 -26.86 -28.05 2.63
N LEU A 215 -25.93 -27.48 1.86
CA LEU A 215 -26.20 -26.60 0.73
C LEU A 215 -26.21 -27.34 -0.63
N ALA A 216 -26.00 -28.65 -0.64
CA ALA A 216 -26.00 -29.44 -1.87
C ALA A 216 -27.33 -29.27 -2.62
N GLY A 217 -27.24 -28.87 -3.90
CA GLY A 217 -28.42 -28.67 -4.75
C GLY A 217 -29.22 -27.38 -4.50
N THR A 218 -28.84 -26.53 -3.54
CA THR A 218 -29.55 -25.26 -3.29
C THR A 218 -29.10 -24.13 -4.22
N SER A 219 -27.86 -24.20 -4.74
CA SER A 219 -27.32 -23.28 -5.74
C SER A 219 -26.21 -23.98 -6.56
N PRO A 220 -25.68 -23.34 -7.61
CA PRO A 220 -24.50 -23.83 -8.34
C PRO A 220 -23.22 -23.97 -7.50
N GLY A 221 -23.19 -23.44 -6.27
CA GLY A 221 -22.01 -23.36 -5.40
C GLY A 221 -21.66 -21.93 -5.00
N GLU A 222 -20.45 -21.73 -4.48
CA GLU A 222 -19.88 -20.41 -4.23
C GLU A 222 -19.16 -19.90 -5.49
N SER A 223 -19.38 -18.64 -5.87
CA SER A 223 -18.73 -18.10 -7.07
C SER A 223 -17.21 -17.96 -6.87
N ALA A 224 -16.44 -18.15 -7.93
CA ALA A 224 -14.99 -17.90 -7.87
C ALA A 224 -14.67 -16.44 -7.49
N TYR A 225 -15.55 -15.51 -7.84
CA TYR A 225 -15.43 -14.10 -7.46
C TYR A 225 -15.54 -13.93 -5.94
N TYR A 226 -16.61 -14.45 -5.33
CA TYR A 226 -16.83 -14.39 -3.88
C TYR A 226 -15.68 -15.03 -3.12
N LEU A 227 -15.25 -16.22 -3.55
CA LEU A 227 -14.17 -16.95 -2.90
C LEU A 227 -12.86 -16.14 -2.90
N THR A 228 -12.57 -15.41 -3.98
CA THR A 228 -11.34 -14.62 -4.08
C THR A 228 -11.26 -13.52 -3.04
N VAL A 229 -12.41 -12.90 -2.69
CA VAL A 229 -12.44 -11.66 -1.90
C VAL A 229 -12.94 -11.79 -0.46
N ASN A 230 -13.26 -13.00 0.01
CA ASN A 230 -13.87 -13.18 1.34
C ASN A 230 -13.17 -14.18 2.27
N ARG A 231 -11.96 -14.62 1.93
CA ARG A 231 -11.13 -15.45 2.84
C ARG A 231 -10.84 -14.74 4.17
N ASN A 232 -10.64 -15.52 5.23
CA ASN A 232 -10.35 -15.05 6.60
C ASN A 232 -11.45 -14.18 7.24
N LYS A 233 -12.67 -14.15 6.68
CA LYS A 233 -13.80 -13.39 7.23
C LYS A 233 -14.78 -14.32 7.94
N LYS A 234 -15.44 -13.79 8.97
CA LYS A 234 -16.70 -14.30 9.50
C LYS A 234 -17.85 -13.66 8.73
N SER A 235 -18.96 -14.38 8.55
CA SER A 235 -20.16 -13.88 7.88
C SER A 235 -21.33 -13.90 8.85
N ILE A 236 -22.00 -12.77 9.00
CA ILE A 236 -23.29 -12.69 9.68
C ILE A 236 -24.36 -12.23 8.69
N GLY A 237 -25.47 -12.95 8.63
CA GLY A 237 -26.64 -12.50 7.90
C GLY A 237 -27.44 -11.57 8.81
N LEU A 238 -27.50 -10.27 8.52
CA LEU A 238 -28.12 -9.26 9.37
C LEU A 238 -28.82 -8.18 8.52
N SER A 239 -30.10 -7.94 8.79
CA SER A 239 -30.89 -6.87 8.18
C SER A 239 -30.93 -5.64 9.08
N PHE A 240 -30.26 -4.57 8.68
CA PHE A 240 -30.36 -3.26 9.34
C PHE A 240 -31.59 -2.44 8.88
N GLN A 241 -32.49 -3.04 8.09
CA GLN A 241 -33.81 -2.44 7.83
C GLN A 241 -34.74 -2.57 9.04
N ASP A 242 -34.52 -3.59 9.87
CA ASP A 242 -35.17 -3.72 11.17
C ASP A 242 -34.37 -2.93 12.22
N PRO A 243 -35.03 -2.17 13.11
CA PRO A 243 -34.36 -1.46 14.20
C PRO A 243 -33.48 -2.36 15.09
N ALA A 244 -33.87 -3.62 15.32
CA ALA A 244 -33.06 -4.57 16.09
C ALA A 244 -31.73 -4.87 15.39
N GLY A 245 -31.70 -4.87 14.05
CA GLY A 245 -30.46 -5.02 13.30
C GLY A 245 -29.54 -3.80 13.43
N VAL A 246 -30.10 -2.59 13.50
CA VAL A 246 -29.35 -1.36 13.78
C VAL A 246 -28.75 -1.41 15.19
N GLU A 247 -29.51 -1.87 16.19
CA GLU A 247 -29.03 -2.02 17.57
C GLU A 247 -27.85 -3.01 17.66
N ILE A 248 -27.93 -4.13 16.94
CA ILE A 248 -26.82 -5.09 16.82
C ILE A 248 -25.58 -4.42 16.22
N LEU A 249 -25.74 -3.64 15.15
CA LEU A 249 -24.62 -2.90 14.54
C LEU A 249 -24.02 -1.86 15.47
N HIS A 250 -24.83 -1.15 16.27
CA HIS A 250 -24.33 -0.22 17.27
C HIS A 250 -23.52 -0.94 18.37
N LYS A 251 -23.99 -2.10 18.84
CA LYS A 251 -23.23 -2.95 19.79
C LYS A 251 -21.90 -3.42 19.19
N LEU A 252 -21.87 -3.77 17.90
CA LEU A 252 -20.63 -4.12 17.20
C LEU A 252 -19.68 -2.92 17.05
N MET A 253 -20.18 -1.75 16.63
CA MET A 253 -19.38 -0.51 16.53
C MET A 253 -18.72 -0.12 17.86
N ALA A 254 -19.40 -0.37 18.98
CA ALA A 254 -18.87 -0.12 20.31
C ALA A 254 -17.66 -1.00 20.68
N LYS A 255 -17.55 -2.18 20.07
CA LYS A 255 -16.51 -3.19 20.37
C LYS A 255 -15.41 -3.26 19.31
N CYS A 256 -15.68 -2.76 18.11
CA CYS A 256 -14.79 -2.88 16.97
C CYS A 256 -13.85 -1.68 16.80
N ASP A 257 -12.71 -1.93 16.17
CA ASP A 257 -11.68 -0.92 15.93
C ASP A 257 -11.94 -0.13 14.65
N ILE A 258 -12.47 -0.80 13.63
CA ILE A 258 -12.64 -0.25 12.29
C ILE A 258 -14.00 -0.69 11.73
N LEU A 259 -14.66 0.24 11.05
CA LEU A 259 -15.81 -0.03 10.21
C LEU A 259 -15.49 0.40 8.79
N VAL A 260 -15.74 -0.49 7.83
CA VAL A 260 -15.61 -0.21 6.40
C VAL A 260 -16.97 -0.35 5.74
N GLU A 261 -17.35 0.65 4.96
CA GLU A 261 -18.59 0.64 4.19
C GLU A 261 -18.39 1.31 2.84
N ASN A 262 -19.26 0.98 1.89
CA ASN A 262 -19.18 1.48 0.53
C ASN A 262 -20.53 1.93 -0.03
N TYR A 263 -21.40 2.47 0.82
CA TYR A 263 -22.68 3.02 0.40
C TYR A 263 -22.51 4.43 -0.17
N LEU A 264 -23.50 4.88 -0.94
CA LEU A 264 -23.53 6.27 -1.40
C LEU A 264 -23.49 7.23 -0.19
N PRO A 265 -22.81 8.39 -0.34
CA PRO A 265 -22.79 9.42 0.69
C PRO A 265 -24.18 9.70 1.29
N GLY A 266 -24.25 9.66 2.63
CA GLY A 266 -25.48 9.89 3.38
C GLY A 266 -26.50 8.74 3.39
N ALA A 267 -26.32 7.67 2.62
CA ALA A 267 -27.29 6.57 2.54
C ALA A 267 -27.51 5.84 3.89
N LEU A 268 -26.46 5.75 4.70
CA LEU A 268 -26.49 5.13 6.03
C LEU A 268 -27.00 6.05 7.14
N LYS A 269 -27.10 7.36 6.88
CA LYS A 269 -27.53 8.35 7.88
C LYS A 269 -28.95 8.10 8.36
N LYS A 270 -29.87 7.68 7.47
CA LYS A 270 -31.26 7.36 7.84
C LYS A 270 -31.40 6.16 8.79
N TYR A 271 -30.37 5.31 8.89
CA TYR A 271 -30.31 4.19 9.81
C TYR A 271 -29.48 4.50 11.05
N ASN A 272 -28.98 5.74 11.22
CA ASN A 272 -28.02 6.10 12.26
C ASN A 272 -26.74 5.24 12.20
N LEU A 273 -26.27 4.93 10.99
CA LEU A 273 -25.04 4.16 10.76
C LEU A 273 -23.93 5.01 10.12
N ASP A 274 -24.11 6.33 10.05
CA ASP A 274 -23.11 7.27 9.54
C ASP A 274 -21.98 7.54 10.55
N TYR A 275 -20.87 8.10 10.08
CA TYR A 275 -19.71 8.42 10.92
C TYR A 275 -20.05 9.29 12.14
N ALA A 276 -20.90 10.31 12.01
CA ALA A 276 -21.20 11.20 13.13
C ALA A 276 -21.97 10.48 14.25
N THR A 277 -22.73 9.44 13.90
CA THR A 277 -23.34 8.53 14.87
C THR A 277 -22.30 7.56 15.44
N ALA A 278 -21.54 6.89 14.59
CA ALA A 278 -20.54 5.90 15.00
C ALA A 278 -19.46 6.49 15.93
N ALA A 279 -19.01 7.72 15.67
CA ALA A 279 -18.03 8.42 16.50
C ALA A 279 -18.53 8.77 17.92
N LYS A 280 -19.85 8.86 18.12
CA LYS A 280 -20.44 9.03 19.46
C LYS A 280 -20.48 7.70 20.23
N ILE A 281 -20.69 6.60 19.51
CA ILE A 281 -20.70 5.25 20.08
C ILE A 281 -19.27 4.85 20.46
N ASN A 282 -18.32 5.07 19.55
CA ASN A 282 -16.91 4.74 19.75
C ASN A 282 -16.01 5.85 19.16
N PRO A 283 -15.53 6.81 19.98
CA PRO A 283 -14.63 7.88 19.53
C PRO A 283 -13.26 7.39 19.02
N SER A 284 -12.90 6.13 19.27
CA SER A 284 -11.67 5.49 18.81
C SER A 284 -11.85 4.73 17.49
N LEU A 285 -13.08 4.64 16.96
CA LEU A 285 -13.41 3.92 15.73
C LEU A 285 -12.81 4.61 14.51
N ILE A 286 -12.11 3.84 13.69
CA ILE A 286 -11.72 4.28 12.34
C ILE A 286 -12.88 3.90 11.41
N TYR A 287 -13.51 4.90 10.80
CA TYR A 287 -14.63 4.70 9.90
C TYR A 287 -14.14 4.97 8.48
N ALA A 288 -14.17 3.98 7.59
CA ALA A 288 -13.75 4.13 6.21
C ALA A 288 -14.96 4.04 5.26
N SER A 289 -15.20 5.12 4.52
CA SER A 289 -16.16 5.17 3.43
C SER A 289 -15.45 5.01 2.10
N ILE A 290 -15.84 4.02 1.32
CA ILE A 290 -15.34 3.81 -0.05
C ILE A 290 -16.44 4.17 -1.04
N THR A 291 -16.26 5.23 -1.82
CA THR A 291 -17.31 5.73 -2.73
C THR A 291 -16.79 5.93 -4.14
N GLY A 292 -17.68 6.03 -5.12
CA GLY A 292 -17.27 6.26 -6.51
C GLY A 292 -16.55 7.59 -6.72
N TYR A 293 -17.04 8.66 -6.11
CA TYR A 293 -16.65 10.04 -6.40
C TYR A 293 -16.40 10.90 -5.14
N GLY A 294 -16.30 10.29 -3.96
CA GLY A 294 -16.05 10.98 -2.68
C GLY A 294 -17.33 11.38 -1.93
N GLN A 295 -17.17 11.74 -0.64
CA GLN A 295 -18.26 12.32 0.17
C GLN A 295 -18.55 13.78 -0.20
N THR A 296 -17.69 14.41 -1.00
CA THR A 296 -17.79 15.81 -1.45
C THR A 296 -17.55 15.93 -2.96
N GLY A 297 -17.76 17.11 -3.51
CA GLY A 297 -17.58 17.37 -4.95
C GLY A 297 -18.88 17.24 -5.76
N PRO A 298 -18.82 17.58 -7.06
CA PRO A 298 -20.02 17.71 -7.90
C PRO A 298 -20.71 16.38 -8.23
N TYR A 299 -20.04 15.24 -8.01
CA TYR A 299 -20.54 13.90 -8.34
C TYR A 299 -20.76 13.02 -7.10
N ALA A 300 -20.77 13.60 -5.89
CA ALA A 300 -20.86 12.85 -4.64
C ALA A 300 -22.11 11.95 -4.54
N ASP A 301 -23.23 12.33 -5.17
CA ASP A 301 -24.47 11.55 -5.18
C ASP A 301 -24.53 10.48 -6.28
N ARG A 302 -23.51 10.40 -7.15
CA ARG A 302 -23.48 9.46 -8.27
C ARG A 302 -22.97 8.09 -7.84
N ALA A 303 -23.69 7.04 -8.25
CA ALA A 303 -23.21 5.68 -8.13
C ALA A 303 -21.96 5.45 -9.00
N GLY A 304 -20.95 4.78 -8.44
CA GLY A 304 -19.72 4.44 -9.14
C GLY A 304 -19.41 2.95 -9.05
N TYR A 305 -19.04 2.37 -10.18
CA TYR A 305 -18.28 1.12 -10.26
C TYR A 305 -16.97 1.41 -10.98
N ASP A 306 -15.97 0.56 -10.74
CA ASP A 306 -14.65 0.57 -11.37
C ASP A 306 -14.66 1.00 -12.84
N VAL A 307 -15.40 0.30 -13.71
CA VAL A 307 -15.36 0.56 -15.16
C VAL A 307 -15.88 1.96 -15.56
N MET A 308 -16.82 2.53 -14.79
CA MET A 308 -17.30 3.90 -15.05
C MET A 308 -16.24 4.92 -14.67
N VAL A 309 -15.56 4.70 -13.54
CA VAL A 309 -14.44 5.54 -13.12
C VAL A 309 -13.27 5.38 -14.09
N GLU A 310 -13.00 4.16 -14.57
CA GLU A 310 -11.98 3.85 -15.56
C GLU A 310 -12.16 4.66 -16.85
N ALA A 311 -13.41 4.73 -17.33
CA ALA A 311 -13.77 5.49 -18.51
C ALA A 311 -13.59 7.01 -18.32
N GLU A 312 -13.93 7.52 -17.14
CA GLU A 312 -14.02 8.96 -16.89
C GLU A 312 -12.68 9.58 -16.48
N PHE A 313 -11.89 8.89 -15.65
CA PHE A 313 -10.64 9.40 -15.08
C PHE A 313 -9.41 8.88 -15.82
N GLY A 314 -9.46 8.86 -17.15
CA GLY A 314 -8.31 8.75 -18.06
C GLY A 314 -7.70 7.36 -18.29
N LEU A 315 -7.92 6.39 -17.40
CA LEU A 315 -7.26 5.09 -17.47
C LEU A 315 -7.67 4.27 -18.71
N MET A 316 -8.95 4.27 -19.05
CA MET A 316 -9.45 3.57 -20.25
C MET A 316 -8.90 4.20 -21.53
N HIS A 317 -8.69 5.52 -21.56
CA HIS A 317 -8.20 6.23 -22.75
C HIS A 317 -6.80 5.76 -23.17
N ILE A 318 -5.94 5.48 -22.19
CA ILE A 318 -4.54 5.06 -22.40
C ILE A 318 -4.37 3.53 -22.51
N THR A 319 -5.44 2.75 -22.32
CA THR A 319 -5.40 1.29 -22.30
C THR A 319 -5.89 0.69 -23.61
N GLY A 320 -5.07 -0.18 -24.23
CA GLY A 320 -5.39 -0.88 -25.48
C GLY A 320 -4.31 -0.73 -26.56
N THR A 321 -4.60 -1.17 -27.79
CA THR A 321 -3.69 -1.04 -28.93
C THR A 321 -3.66 0.39 -29.47
N ARG A 322 -2.55 0.79 -30.10
CA ARG A 322 -2.27 2.17 -30.56
C ARG A 322 -3.44 2.79 -31.33
N ASP A 323 -3.94 2.08 -32.33
CA ASP A 323 -5.00 2.55 -33.25
C ASP A 323 -6.35 1.86 -33.00
N GLY A 324 -6.46 1.04 -31.96
CA GLY A 324 -7.72 0.39 -31.56
C GLY A 324 -8.63 1.31 -30.75
N PRO A 325 -9.89 0.93 -30.50
CA PRO A 325 -10.74 1.64 -29.55
C PRO A 325 -10.17 1.55 -28.12
N PRO A 326 -10.53 2.48 -27.20
CA PRO A 326 -10.28 2.31 -25.77
C PRO A 326 -10.82 0.97 -25.27
N VAL A 327 -10.08 0.31 -24.39
CA VAL A 327 -10.51 -0.92 -23.73
C VAL A 327 -10.27 -0.80 -22.23
N LYS A 328 -11.10 -1.49 -21.44
CA LYS A 328 -10.90 -1.57 -20.00
C LYS A 328 -9.71 -2.47 -19.65
N VAL A 329 -9.10 -2.26 -18.50
CA VAL A 329 -8.11 -3.17 -17.92
C VAL A 329 -8.76 -4.54 -17.64
N GLY A 330 -7.98 -5.61 -17.76
CA GLY A 330 -8.47 -7.00 -17.67
C GLY A 330 -9.05 -7.38 -16.30
N VAL A 331 -8.72 -6.63 -15.26
CA VAL A 331 -9.23 -6.76 -13.89
C VAL A 331 -9.77 -5.40 -13.43
N ALA A 332 -10.61 -5.39 -12.38
CA ALA A 332 -11.11 -4.17 -11.75
C ALA A 332 -9.98 -3.44 -10.99
N VAL A 333 -9.08 -2.81 -11.74
CA VAL A 333 -7.83 -2.25 -11.21
C VAL A 333 -8.09 -1.02 -10.34
N THR A 334 -9.14 -0.26 -10.61
CA THR A 334 -9.54 0.89 -9.80
C THR A 334 -10.09 0.41 -8.47
N ASP A 335 -10.88 -0.68 -8.43
CA ASP A 335 -11.30 -1.28 -7.16
C ASP A 335 -10.11 -1.82 -6.35
N LEU A 336 -9.19 -2.54 -7.00
CA LEU A 336 -8.01 -3.11 -6.35
C LEU A 336 -7.10 -2.03 -5.77
N THR A 337 -6.84 -0.97 -6.54
CA THR A 337 -5.99 0.15 -6.10
C THR A 337 -6.68 0.96 -5.01
N THR A 338 -7.98 1.21 -5.12
CA THR A 338 -8.77 1.88 -4.07
C THR A 338 -8.72 1.09 -2.78
N GLY A 339 -8.93 -0.23 -2.84
CA GLY A 339 -8.77 -1.11 -1.69
C GLY A 339 -7.39 -0.98 -1.04
N LEU A 340 -6.31 -0.99 -1.82
CA LEU A 340 -4.94 -0.81 -1.32
C LEU A 340 -4.73 0.57 -0.67
N TYR A 341 -5.28 1.64 -1.25
CA TYR A 341 -5.24 2.97 -0.64
C TYR A 341 -6.02 3.02 0.68
N THR A 342 -7.24 2.46 0.72
CA THR A 342 -8.03 2.38 1.95
C THR A 342 -7.29 1.61 3.03
N SER A 343 -6.70 0.47 2.68
CA SER A 343 -6.01 -0.39 3.62
C SER A 343 -4.77 0.27 4.22
N ASN A 344 -3.98 0.96 3.40
CA ASN A 344 -2.86 1.80 3.84
C ASN A 344 -3.31 2.96 4.73
N SER A 345 -4.43 3.58 4.41
CA SER A 345 -4.99 4.70 5.17
C SER A 345 -5.52 4.26 6.53
N ILE A 346 -6.15 3.08 6.61
CA ILE A 346 -6.56 2.45 7.87
C ILE A 346 -5.33 2.16 8.73
N MET A 347 -4.25 1.60 8.15
CA MET A 347 -3.01 1.39 8.89
C MET A 347 -2.44 2.70 9.46
N ALA A 348 -2.36 3.74 8.64
CA ALA A 348 -1.89 5.05 9.07
C ALA A 348 -2.79 5.63 10.17
N ALA A 349 -4.11 5.48 10.06
CA ALA A 349 -5.08 5.92 11.05
C ALA A 349 -4.95 5.18 12.39
N LEU A 350 -4.71 3.86 12.36
CA LEU A 350 -4.44 3.06 13.54
C LEU A 350 -3.13 3.49 14.24
N LEU A 351 -2.07 3.77 13.49
CA LEU A 351 -0.81 4.31 14.04
C LEU A 351 -1.02 5.70 14.66
N ALA A 352 -1.77 6.58 14.00
CA ALA A 352 -2.12 7.88 14.54
C ALA A 352 -2.95 7.76 15.83
N ARG A 353 -3.89 6.80 15.86
CA ARG A 353 -4.74 6.50 17.02
C ARG A 353 -3.93 6.03 18.23
N GLN A 354 -2.79 5.34 18.06
CA GLN A 354 -1.93 4.97 19.19
C GLN A 354 -1.41 6.19 19.96
N LYS A 355 -1.16 7.30 19.26
CA LYS A 355 -0.71 8.56 19.88
C LYS A 355 -1.87 9.40 20.40
N SER A 356 -2.97 9.47 19.65
CA SER A 356 -4.08 10.38 19.94
C SER A 356 -5.19 9.77 20.80
N GLY A 357 -5.28 8.44 20.87
CA GLY A 357 -6.42 7.71 21.43
C GLY A 357 -7.71 7.83 20.60
N ARG A 358 -7.70 8.54 19.46
CA ARG A 358 -8.89 8.87 18.66
C ARG A 358 -8.87 8.23 17.28
N GLY A 359 -10.05 7.80 16.86
CA GLY A 359 -10.31 7.37 15.49
C GLY A 359 -10.58 8.56 14.57
N GLN A 360 -10.91 8.28 13.31
CA GLN A 360 -11.23 9.29 12.30
C GLN A 360 -12.06 8.70 11.16
N HIS A 361 -12.66 9.58 10.36
CA HIS A 361 -13.32 9.23 9.11
C HIS A 361 -12.32 9.27 7.96
N LEU A 362 -12.21 8.17 7.22
CA LEU A 362 -11.46 8.07 5.98
C LEU A 362 -12.47 8.12 4.82
N ASP A 363 -12.43 9.18 4.03
CA ASP A 363 -13.16 9.28 2.75
C ASP A 363 -12.22 8.85 1.63
N VAL A 364 -12.52 7.71 0.99
CA VAL A 364 -11.70 7.15 -0.08
C VAL A 364 -12.55 7.02 -1.34
N ALA A 365 -12.18 7.76 -2.39
CA ALA A 365 -12.91 7.77 -3.64
C ALA A 365 -12.18 6.97 -4.73
N LEU A 366 -12.94 6.19 -5.52
CA LEU A 366 -12.42 5.51 -6.71
C LEU A 366 -11.84 6.52 -7.71
N SER A 367 -12.52 7.65 -7.92
CA SER A 367 -12.07 8.75 -8.79
C SER A 367 -10.67 9.26 -8.45
N ASP A 368 -10.43 9.46 -7.16
CA ASP A 368 -9.20 10.07 -6.65
C ASP A 368 -8.06 9.06 -6.72
N CYS A 369 -8.35 7.81 -6.32
CA CYS A 369 -7.41 6.70 -6.43
C CYS A 369 -6.99 6.49 -7.89
N GLN A 370 -7.94 6.45 -8.82
CA GLN A 370 -7.61 6.27 -10.23
C GLN A 370 -6.77 7.43 -10.77
N THR A 371 -7.17 8.67 -10.48
CA THR A 371 -6.43 9.87 -10.90
C THR A 371 -4.98 9.83 -10.39
N ALA A 372 -4.77 9.42 -9.14
CA ALA A 372 -3.43 9.25 -8.57
C ALA A 372 -2.64 8.14 -9.28
N THR A 373 -3.29 7.02 -9.64
CA THR A 373 -2.63 5.89 -10.31
C THR A 373 -2.26 6.12 -11.77
N LEU A 374 -2.73 7.19 -12.41
CA LEU A 374 -2.18 7.65 -13.70
C LEU A 374 -0.69 8.04 -13.61
N ALA A 375 -0.18 8.27 -12.39
CA ALA A 375 1.24 8.35 -12.07
C ALA A 375 2.04 9.29 -13.01
N ASN A 376 3.04 8.74 -13.72
CA ASN A 376 3.89 9.52 -14.60
C ASN A 376 3.17 10.05 -15.85
N ILE A 377 2.05 9.45 -16.26
CA ILE A 377 1.25 9.92 -17.39
C ILE A 377 0.50 11.20 -16.99
N ALA A 378 -0.15 11.20 -15.82
CA ALA A 378 -0.73 12.42 -15.25
C ALA A 378 0.35 13.51 -15.09
N SER A 379 1.52 13.16 -14.54
CA SER A 379 2.64 14.10 -14.40
C SER A 379 3.12 14.65 -15.76
N SER A 380 3.12 13.82 -16.81
CA SER A 380 3.49 14.26 -18.16
C SER A 380 2.54 15.33 -18.68
N CYS A 381 1.22 15.13 -18.53
CA CYS A 381 0.20 16.11 -18.90
C CYS A 381 0.27 17.38 -18.04
N LEU A 382 0.48 17.26 -16.73
CA LEU A 382 0.61 18.40 -15.83
C LEU A 382 1.84 19.28 -16.15
N ILE A 383 2.96 18.65 -16.52
CA ILE A 383 4.20 19.36 -16.86
C ILE A 383 4.12 19.97 -18.27
N SER A 384 3.59 19.23 -19.25
CA SER A 384 3.54 19.69 -20.64
C SER A 384 2.39 20.66 -20.91
N GLY A 385 1.29 20.56 -20.15
CA GLY A 385 0.02 21.21 -20.47
C GLY A 385 -0.73 20.58 -21.66
N GLU A 386 -0.18 19.52 -22.24
CA GLU A 386 -0.70 18.85 -23.43
C GLU A 386 -1.47 17.58 -23.08
N LYS A 387 -2.41 17.22 -23.97
CA LYS A 387 -3.12 15.93 -23.88
C LYS A 387 -2.15 14.77 -24.04
N ASP A 388 -2.49 13.64 -23.41
CA ASP A 388 -1.77 12.39 -23.67
C ASP A 388 -1.94 11.95 -25.14
N THR A 389 -1.06 11.06 -25.60
CA THR A 389 -1.05 10.58 -26.99
C THR A 389 -1.88 9.31 -27.18
N GLY A 390 -2.72 8.97 -26.21
CA GLY A 390 -3.54 7.78 -26.16
C GLY A 390 -2.75 6.51 -25.87
N ARG A 391 -3.24 5.42 -26.46
CA ARG A 391 -2.81 4.04 -26.21
C ARG A 391 -1.42 3.74 -26.75
N TRP A 392 -0.71 2.83 -26.09
CA TRP A 392 0.61 2.36 -26.53
C TRP A 392 0.71 0.84 -26.68
N GLY A 393 -0.38 0.10 -26.49
CA GLY A 393 -0.33 -1.37 -26.45
C GLY A 393 0.57 -1.83 -25.31
N THR A 394 1.58 -2.62 -25.64
CA THR A 394 2.60 -3.06 -24.67
C THR A 394 3.79 -2.12 -24.57
N ALA A 395 3.84 -1.05 -25.38
CA ALA A 395 4.98 -0.15 -25.41
C ALA A 395 4.97 0.88 -24.29
N HIS A 396 6.14 1.19 -23.73
CA HIS A 396 6.29 2.33 -22.84
C HIS A 396 6.39 3.62 -23.66
N PRO A 397 5.66 4.71 -23.32
CA PRO A 397 5.62 5.94 -24.12
C PRO A 397 6.98 6.66 -24.19
N SER A 398 7.76 6.59 -23.11
CA SER A 398 9.01 7.37 -22.97
C SER A 398 10.31 6.55 -23.01
N ILE A 399 10.23 5.22 -23.15
CA ILE A 399 11.41 4.34 -23.04
C ILE A 399 11.40 3.37 -24.23
N VAL A 400 12.54 3.26 -24.91
CA VAL A 400 12.69 2.42 -26.11
C VAL A 400 14.02 1.66 -26.09
N PRO A 401 14.03 0.35 -26.42
CA PRO A 401 12.85 -0.51 -26.57
C PRO A 401 12.30 -0.91 -25.19
N TYR A 402 10.97 -0.83 -25.04
CA TYR A 402 10.28 -1.37 -23.87
C TYR A 402 8.88 -1.76 -24.30
N ARG A 403 8.74 -2.99 -24.84
CA ARG A 403 7.47 -3.53 -25.36
C ARG A 403 7.53 -5.04 -25.53
N ALA A 404 6.39 -5.63 -25.87
CA ALA A 404 6.34 -7.00 -26.37
C ALA A 404 6.69 -7.01 -27.88
N PHE A 405 7.56 -7.92 -28.27
CA PHE A 405 7.96 -8.17 -29.65
C PHE A 405 7.47 -9.55 -30.08
N GLN A 406 6.95 -9.64 -31.30
CA GLN A 406 6.49 -10.91 -31.85
C GLN A 406 7.65 -11.89 -32.01
N THR A 407 7.39 -13.15 -31.67
CA THR A 407 8.27 -14.30 -31.87
C THR A 407 7.60 -15.28 -32.85
N ARG A 408 8.20 -16.44 -33.09
CA ARG A 408 7.63 -17.45 -34.00
C ARG A 408 6.29 -18.02 -33.52
N ASP A 409 6.04 -18.05 -32.21
CA ASP A 409 4.91 -18.75 -31.59
C ASP A 409 4.06 -17.89 -30.63
N SER A 410 4.62 -16.78 -30.10
CA SER A 410 3.91 -15.83 -29.23
C SER A 410 4.67 -14.48 -29.20
N ALA A 411 4.89 -13.89 -28.03
CA ALA A 411 5.64 -12.65 -27.85
C ALA A 411 6.60 -12.70 -26.65
N VAL A 412 7.73 -11.99 -26.79
CA VAL A 412 8.70 -11.75 -25.72
C VAL A 412 8.72 -10.26 -25.35
N LEU A 413 8.54 -9.95 -24.08
CA LEU A 413 8.70 -8.61 -23.53
C LEU A 413 10.19 -8.33 -23.31
N LEU A 414 10.69 -7.25 -23.89
CA LEU A 414 12.09 -6.83 -23.76
C LEU A 414 12.18 -5.44 -23.14
N GLY A 415 12.87 -5.32 -22.00
CA GLY A 415 13.05 -4.07 -21.26
C GLY A 415 14.44 -3.45 -21.43
N GLY A 416 14.65 -2.70 -22.51
CA GLY A 416 15.84 -1.87 -22.76
C GLY A 416 15.80 -0.55 -21.99
N GLY A 417 15.55 -0.60 -20.68
CA GLY A 417 15.16 0.56 -19.86
C GLY A 417 16.18 1.70 -19.76
N ASN A 418 17.43 1.47 -20.18
CA ASN A 418 18.50 2.45 -20.25
C ASN A 418 19.53 2.05 -21.31
N ASP A 419 20.50 2.92 -21.59
CA ASP A 419 21.49 2.73 -22.65
C ASP A 419 22.35 1.46 -22.43
N ARG A 420 22.66 1.11 -21.18
CA ARG A 420 23.39 -0.12 -20.85
C ARG A 420 22.57 -1.37 -21.18
N LEU A 421 21.31 -1.41 -20.78
CA LEU A 421 20.41 -2.54 -21.06
C LEU A 421 20.13 -2.67 -22.55
N PHE A 422 20.01 -1.56 -23.27
CA PHE A 422 19.90 -1.55 -24.73
C PHE A 422 21.13 -2.16 -25.41
N ALA A 423 22.34 -1.80 -24.97
CA ALA A 423 23.56 -2.38 -25.50
C ALA A 423 23.64 -3.90 -25.30
N ILE A 424 23.26 -4.40 -24.12
CA ILE A 424 23.18 -5.84 -23.84
C ILE A 424 22.17 -6.51 -24.78
N LEU A 425 20.99 -5.92 -24.96
CA LEU A 425 19.98 -6.45 -25.87
C LEU A 425 20.52 -6.57 -27.30
N CYS A 426 21.14 -5.50 -27.82
CA CYS A 426 21.75 -5.50 -29.15
C CYS A 426 22.74 -6.65 -29.35
N ASP A 427 23.59 -6.91 -28.36
CA ASP A 427 24.54 -8.02 -28.41
C ASP A 427 23.84 -9.38 -28.42
N ARG A 428 22.84 -9.58 -27.56
CA ARG A 428 22.15 -10.88 -27.41
C ARG A 428 21.24 -11.23 -28.60
N ILE A 429 20.69 -10.23 -29.28
CA ILE A 429 19.93 -10.45 -30.52
C ILE A 429 20.82 -10.51 -31.77
N GLY A 430 22.15 -10.42 -31.63
CA GLY A 430 23.08 -10.48 -32.75
C GLY A 430 23.05 -9.24 -33.65
N ARG A 431 22.70 -8.08 -33.09
CA ARG A 431 22.68 -6.77 -33.76
C ARG A 431 23.53 -5.72 -33.02
N PRO A 432 24.84 -5.97 -32.83
CA PRO A 432 25.73 -5.02 -32.14
C PRO A 432 25.86 -3.68 -32.87
N ASP A 433 25.53 -3.63 -34.17
CA ASP A 433 25.51 -2.40 -34.97
C ASP A 433 24.48 -1.39 -34.45
N LEU A 434 23.37 -1.86 -33.85
CA LEU A 434 22.31 -0.99 -33.34
C LEU A 434 22.78 -0.11 -32.17
N LYS A 435 23.62 -0.63 -31.26
CA LYS A 435 24.11 0.17 -30.11
C LYS A 435 25.15 1.21 -30.50
N THR A 436 25.81 1.05 -31.64
CA THR A 436 26.79 2.02 -32.18
C THR A 436 26.18 3.00 -33.16
N ASN A 437 24.93 2.78 -33.60
CA ASN A 437 24.25 3.68 -34.52
C ASN A 437 23.93 5.00 -33.83
N GLU A 438 24.35 6.12 -34.43
CA GLU A 438 24.14 7.48 -33.90
C GLU A 438 22.68 7.78 -33.57
N ARG A 439 21.72 7.17 -34.27
CA ARG A 439 20.27 7.32 -34.03
C ARG A 439 19.78 6.62 -32.75
N TYR A 440 20.55 5.72 -32.15
CA TYR A 440 20.10 4.86 -31.05
C TYR A 440 20.97 4.92 -29.79
N THR A 441 22.00 5.79 -29.77
CA THR A 441 22.98 5.87 -28.68
C THR A 441 22.37 6.25 -27.33
N THR A 442 21.31 7.07 -27.32
CA THR A 442 20.61 7.50 -26.10
C THR A 442 19.12 7.19 -26.18
N ASN A 443 18.45 7.05 -25.02
CA ASN A 443 17.00 6.80 -24.99
C ASN A 443 16.20 7.86 -25.75
N ALA A 444 16.56 9.14 -25.63
CA ALA A 444 15.86 10.22 -26.33
C ALA A 444 15.93 10.06 -27.86
N LEU A 445 17.10 9.65 -28.37
CA LEU A 445 17.26 9.36 -29.80
C LEU A 445 16.49 8.11 -30.21
N ARG A 446 16.49 7.06 -29.38
CA ARG A 446 15.65 5.86 -29.61
C ARG A 446 14.16 6.16 -29.62
N VAL A 447 13.68 7.06 -28.76
CA VAL A 447 12.29 7.53 -28.77
C VAL A 447 11.98 8.25 -30.08
N LYS A 448 12.86 9.15 -30.55
CA LYS A 448 12.70 9.87 -31.82
C LYS A 448 12.67 8.93 -33.03
N HIS A 449 13.44 7.85 -33.00
CA HIS A 449 13.59 6.88 -34.09
C HIS A 449 12.92 5.52 -33.78
N ARG A 450 11.89 5.52 -32.93
CA ARG A 450 11.27 4.31 -32.38
C ARG A 450 10.84 3.30 -33.44
N ALA A 451 10.06 3.75 -34.41
CA ALA A 451 9.45 2.85 -35.40
C ALA A 451 10.52 2.03 -36.14
N GLU A 452 11.58 2.71 -36.60
CA GLU A 452 12.71 2.10 -37.30
C GLU A 452 13.48 1.11 -36.41
N LEU A 453 13.71 1.46 -35.14
CA LEU A 453 14.43 0.59 -34.20
C LEU A 453 13.61 -0.64 -33.79
N GLU A 454 12.35 -0.45 -33.41
CA GLU A 454 11.47 -1.53 -32.96
C GLU A 454 11.19 -2.53 -34.10
N GLU A 455 11.05 -2.06 -35.34
CA GLU A 455 10.90 -2.93 -36.52
C GLU A 455 12.15 -3.81 -36.74
N GLN A 456 13.35 -3.24 -36.62
CA GLN A 456 14.60 -3.99 -36.75
C GLN A 456 14.77 -5.03 -35.64
N ILE A 457 14.36 -4.73 -34.41
CA ILE A 457 14.37 -5.69 -33.30
C ILE A 457 13.32 -6.78 -33.58
N GLU A 458 12.10 -6.42 -33.97
CA GLU A 458 11.04 -7.39 -34.20
C GLU A 458 11.34 -8.35 -35.37
N ALA A 459 11.99 -7.85 -36.42
CA ALA A 459 12.45 -8.66 -37.54
C ALA A 459 13.37 -9.81 -37.08
N VAL A 460 14.22 -9.54 -36.07
CA VAL A 460 15.07 -10.55 -35.47
C VAL A 460 14.27 -11.46 -34.55
N THR A 461 13.43 -10.92 -33.65
CA THR A 461 12.72 -11.74 -32.66
C THR A 461 11.75 -12.73 -33.30
N ARG A 462 11.20 -12.44 -34.48
CA ARG A 462 10.34 -13.40 -35.22
C ARG A 462 11.05 -14.67 -35.68
N SER A 463 12.39 -14.69 -35.69
CA SER A 463 13.16 -15.84 -36.19
C SER A 463 13.21 -17.05 -35.25
N ARG A 464 12.89 -16.87 -33.97
CA ARG A 464 12.93 -17.92 -32.93
C ARG A 464 11.63 -17.96 -32.14
N THR A 465 11.36 -19.09 -31.51
CA THR A 465 10.29 -19.25 -30.51
C THR A 465 10.55 -18.38 -29.29
N THR A 466 9.50 -18.16 -28.50
CA THR A 466 9.60 -17.45 -27.23
C THR A 466 10.61 -18.13 -26.31
N GLN A 467 10.54 -19.47 -26.16
CA GLN A 467 11.47 -20.21 -25.28
C GLN A 467 12.93 -20.08 -25.72
N GLU A 468 13.22 -20.22 -27.02
CA GLU A 468 14.57 -20.02 -27.55
C GLU A 468 15.11 -18.61 -27.23
N TRP A 469 14.26 -17.58 -27.22
CA TRP A 469 14.67 -16.24 -26.77
C TRP A 469 14.91 -16.14 -25.27
N LEU A 470 14.07 -16.79 -24.45
CA LEU A 470 14.29 -16.84 -23.01
C LEU A 470 15.65 -17.47 -22.68
N ASP A 471 15.99 -18.57 -23.37
CA ASP A 471 17.28 -19.26 -23.22
C ASP A 471 18.44 -18.37 -23.67
N VAL A 472 18.27 -17.68 -24.80
CA VAL A 472 19.27 -16.72 -25.32
C VAL A 472 19.43 -15.51 -24.42
N LEU A 473 18.44 -15.13 -23.62
CA LEU A 473 18.53 -13.98 -22.72
C LEU A 473 18.88 -14.39 -21.27
N ALA A 474 18.87 -15.69 -20.97
CA ALA A 474 19.24 -16.24 -19.67
C ALA A 474 20.58 -15.71 -19.17
N GLY A 475 20.56 -15.21 -17.92
CA GLY A 475 21.75 -14.71 -17.23
C GLY A 475 22.37 -13.45 -17.82
N CYS A 476 21.75 -12.78 -18.80
CA CYS A 476 22.36 -11.61 -19.44
C CYS A 476 22.27 -10.32 -18.60
N GLY A 477 21.48 -10.33 -17.52
CA GLY A 477 21.31 -9.21 -16.60
C GLY A 477 20.31 -8.15 -17.07
N MET A 478 19.56 -8.38 -18.16
CA MET A 478 18.46 -7.51 -18.58
C MET A 478 17.09 -8.06 -18.15
N PRO A 479 16.06 -7.20 -17.96
CA PRO A 479 14.69 -7.65 -17.79
C PRO A 479 14.07 -8.15 -19.11
N TYR A 480 13.55 -9.37 -19.10
CA TYR A 480 12.80 -9.96 -20.20
C TYR A 480 11.78 -10.97 -19.66
N ALA A 481 10.70 -11.23 -20.40
CA ALA A 481 9.68 -12.21 -20.02
C ALA A 481 8.87 -12.69 -21.23
N ALA A 482 8.31 -13.89 -21.16
CA ALA A 482 7.24 -14.32 -22.06
C ALA A 482 5.91 -13.63 -21.70
N VAL A 483 5.06 -13.38 -22.70
CA VAL A 483 3.67 -12.97 -22.45
C VAL A 483 2.81 -14.22 -22.22
N ASN A 484 2.49 -14.50 -20.96
CA ASN A 484 1.68 -15.66 -20.56
C ASN A 484 0.19 -15.31 -20.43
N ASP A 485 -0.68 -16.30 -20.63
CA ASP A 485 -2.06 -16.22 -20.16
C ASP A 485 -2.15 -16.45 -18.63
N VAL A 486 -3.34 -16.29 -18.06
CA VAL A 486 -3.56 -16.41 -16.60
C VAL A 486 -3.27 -17.83 -16.10
N GLN A 487 -3.63 -18.87 -16.86
CA GLN A 487 -3.38 -20.25 -16.46
C GLN A 487 -1.88 -20.55 -16.47
N GLY A 488 -1.15 -20.06 -17.48
CA GLY A 488 0.30 -20.12 -17.57
C GLY A 488 0.97 -19.38 -16.41
N ALA A 489 0.47 -18.20 -16.03
CA ALA A 489 0.99 -17.46 -14.88
C ALA A 489 0.78 -18.20 -13.54
N LEU A 490 -0.38 -18.84 -13.35
CA LEU A 490 -0.70 -19.63 -12.14
C LEU A 490 0.15 -20.90 -12.02
N ASN A 491 0.52 -21.52 -13.15
CA ASN A 491 1.35 -22.73 -13.20
C ASN A 491 2.84 -22.43 -13.45
N HIS A 492 3.23 -21.16 -13.50
CA HIS A 492 4.62 -20.76 -13.71
C HIS A 492 5.49 -21.28 -12.56
N GLU A 493 6.68 -21.82 -12.85
CA GLU A 493 7.58 -22.42 -11.86
C GLU A 493 7.85 -21.45 -10.69
N HIS A 494 8.12 -20.18 -11.00
CA HIS A 494 8.29 -19.13 -9.99
C HIS A 494 7.03 -18.86 -9.14
N THR A 495 5.84 -18.95 -9.70
CA THR A 495 4.57 -18.76 -8.98
C THR A 495 4.36 -19.89 -7.98
N ILE A 496 4.61 -21.13 -8.41
CA ILE A 496 4.53 -22.33 -7.57
C ILE A 496 5.59 -22.28 -6.47
N ALA A 497 6.85 -22.00 -6.83
CA ALA A 497 7.97 -21.91 -5.88
C ALA A 497 7.83 -20.77 -4.85
N ARG A 498 6.90 -19.84 -5.07
CA ARG A 498 6.59 -18.73 -4.15
C ARG A 498 5.27 -18.93 -3.41
N ASP A 499 4.68 -20.12 -3.46
CA ASP A 499 3.44 -20.48 -2.78
C ASP A 499 2.30 -19.50 -3.10
N MET A 500 2.21 -19.07 -4.36
CA MET A 500 1.20 -18.10 -4.77
C MET A 500 -0.15 -18.74 -5.10
N VAL A 501 -0.21 -20.07 -5.24
CA VAL A 501 -1.44 -20.85 -5.33
C VAL A 501 -1.45 -21.85 -4.18
N VAL A 502 -2.47 -21.77 -3.33
CA VAL A 502 -2.61 -22.63 -2.13
C VAL A 502 -3.95 -23.35 -2.13
N GLU A 503 -3.99 -24.51 -1.50
CA GLU A 503 -5.21 -25.28 -1.28
C GLU A 503 -5.78 -24.98 0.12
N VAL A 504 -7.10 -24.81 0.19
CA VAL A 504 -7.82 -24.48 1.42
C VAL A 504 -9.06 -25.37 1.51
N GLU A 505 -9.28 -25.96 2.68
CA GLU A 505 -10.50 -26.74 2.92
C GLU A 505 -11.69 -25.82 3.18
N HIS A 506 -12.64 -25.81 2.24
CA HIS A 506 -13.91 -25.10 2.39
C HIS A 506 -14.97 -26.05 2.96
N PRO A 507 -15.71 -25.66 4.01
CA PRO A 507 -16.65 -26.55 4.70
C PRO A 507 -17.67 -27.16 3.74
N SER A 508 -18.27 -26.34 2.87
CA SER A 508 -19.30 -26.77 1.92
C SER A 508 -18.81 -27.16 0.52
N CYS A 509 -17.61 -26.73 0.09
CA CYS A 509 -17.12 -26.91 -1.29
C CYS A 509 -15.94 -27.90 -1.39
N GLY A 510 -15.39 -28.35 -0.25
CA GLY A 510 -14.19 -29.20 -0.22
C GLY A 510 -12.93 -28.39 -0.47
N THR A 511 -11.88 -29.05 -0.94
CA THR A 511 -10.60 -28.41 -1.26
C THR A 511 -10.77 -27.43 -2.43
N VAL A 512 -10.48 -26.14 -2.19
CA VAL A 512 -10.46 -25.09 -3.21
C VAL A 512 -9.06 -24.52 -3.36
N LYS A 513 -8.67 -24.17 -4.60
CA LYS A 513 -7.42 -23.47 -4.90
C LYS A 513 -7.63 -21.96 -4.87
N MET A 514 -6.73 -21.25 -4.20
CA MET A 514 -6.81 -19.80 -4.00
C MET A 514 -5.46 -19.12 -4.25
N VAL A 515 -5.49 -17.86 -4.69
CA VAL A 515 -4.28 -17.03 -4.80
C VAL A 515 -3.88 -16.54 -3.42
N ASN A 516 -2.63 -16.80 -3.03
CA ASN A 516 -2.08 -16.47 -1.72
C ASN A 516 -1.73 -14.97 -1.59
N THR A 517 -1.36 -14.52 -0.40
CA THR A 517 -0.84 -13.17 -0.17
C THR A 517 0.51 -12.96 -0.90
N PRO A 518 0.72 -11.80 -1.56
CA PRO A 518 1.90 -11.57 -2.39
C PRO A 518 3.16 -11.22 -1.57
N VAL A 519 3.00 -10.73 -0.33
CA VAL A 519 4.12 -10.28 0.50
C VAL A 519 4.60 -11.40 1.40
N LYS A 520 5.91 -11.66 1.38
CA LYS A 520 6.58 -12.66 2.22
C LYS A 520 7.33 -11.96 3.34
N TYR A 521 7.03 -12.35 4.56
CA TYR A 521 7.56 -11.75 5.79
C TYR A 521 8.65 -12.64 6.36
N SER A 522 9.67 -12.04 6.96
CA SER A 522 10.77 -12.76 7.62
C SER A 522 10.39 -13.31 9.00
N GLU A 523 9.43 -12.67 9.66
CA GLU A 523 9.02 -13.00 11.04
C GLU A 523 7.55 -13.40 11.11
N SER A 524 6.64 -12.49 10.71
CA SER A 524 5.21 -12.78 10.68
C SER A 524 4.86 -13.75 9.55
N THR A 525 3.74 -14.46 9.67
CA THR A 525 3.27 -15.40 8.64
C THR A 525 1.83 -15.09 8.23
N PRO A 526 1.54 -13.89 7.66
CA PRO A 526 0.20 -13.61 7.16
C PRO A 526 -0.15 -14.59 6.04
N GLY A 527 -1.38 -15.11 6.05
CA GLY A 527 -1.80 -16.14 5.10
C GLY A 527 -3.30 -16.39 5.14
N ILE A 528 -3.75 -17.40 4.38
CA ILE A 528 -5.14 -17.85 4.41
C ILE A 528 -5.32 -18.77 5.61
N ARG A 529 -6.05 -18.30 6.63
CA ARG A 529 -6.34 -19.01 7.89
C ARG A 529 -7.66 -19.75 7.83
N THR A 530 -8.66 -19.14 7.19
CA THR A 530 -9.99 -19.75 7.00
C THR A 530 -10.47 -19.54 5.58
N ALA A 531 -11.19 -20.54 5.07
CA ALA A 531 -11.91 -20.43 3.81
C ALA A 531 -12.91 -19.27 3.87
N PRO A 532 -13.27 -18.67 2.71
CA PRO A 532 -14.40 -17.76 2.63
C PRO A 532 -15.65 -18.39 3.25
N PRO A 533 -16.43 -17.64 4.06
CA PRO A 533 -17.55 -18.21 4.80
C PRO A 533 -18.79 -18.40 3.90
N THR A 534 -19.60 -19.42 4.21
CA THR A 534 -20.97 -19.47 3.66
C THR A 534 -21.82 -18.35 4.28
N LEU A 535 -22.93 -18.01 3.63
CA LEU A 535 -23.80 -16.92 4.07
C LEU A 535 -24.33 -17.17 5.49
N GLY A 536 -24.02 -16.25 6.42
CA GLY A 536 -24.48 -16.31 7.81
C GLY A 536 -23.81 -17.41 8.63
N GLN A 537 -22.71 -17.99 8.16
CA GLN A 537 -22.04 -19.11 8.84
C GLN A 537 -21.69 -18.84 10.31
N HIS A 538 -21.46 -17.57 10.66
CA HIS A 538 -20.97 -17.15 11.98
C HIS A 538 -21.98 -16.25 12.71
N THR A 539 -23.26 -16.22 12.29
CA THR A 539 -24.29 -15.40 12.94
C THR A 539 -24.38 -15.71 14.44
N ASP A 540 -24.57 -16.99 14.80
CA ASP A 540 -24.77 -17.39 16.20
C ASP A 540 -23.51 -17.18 17.05
N GLU A 541 -22.34 -17.46 16.48
CA GLU A 541 -21.05 -17.25 17.13
C GLU A 541 -20.84 -15.77 17.48
N VAL A 542 -21.04 -14.86 16.51
CA VAL A 542 -20.84 -13.42 16.74
C VAL A 542 -21.89 -12.86 17.69
N LEU A 543 -23.17 -13.20 17.54
CA LEU A 543 -24.23 -12.67 18.42
C LEU A 543 -24.13 -13.24 19.84
N GLY A 544 -23.83 -14.53 19.97
CA GLY A 544 -23.69 -15.22 21.25
C GLY A 544 -22.40 -14.83 21.98
N GLU A 545 -21.25 -15.07 21.36
CA GLU A 545 -19.95 -14.93 22.04
C GLU A 545 -19.52 -13.47 22.15
N MET A 546 -19.67 -12.68 21.08
CA MET A 546 -19.20 -11.29 21.08
C MET A 546 -20.20 -10.32 21.73
N LEU A 547 -21.51 -10.51 21.51
CA LEU A 547 -22.54 -9.61 22.02
C LEU A 547 -23.26 -10.13 23.27
N GLY A 548 -23.08 -11.39 23.65
CA GLY A 548 -23.69 -11.98 24.85
C GLY A 548 -25.20 -12.21 24.71
N MET A 549 -25.71 -12.34 23.47
CA MET A 549 -27.14 -12.56 23.22
C MET A 549 -27.52 -14.02 23.50
N GLY A 550 -28.66 -14.22 24.14
CA GLY A 550 -29.15 -15.56 24.48
C GLY A 550 -29.68 -16.31 23.24
N GLY A 551 -29.62 -17.65 23.25
CA GLY A 551 -30.11 -18.46 22.13
C GLY A 551 -31.59 -18.19 21.77
N GLU A 552 -32.45 -17.97 22.77
CA GLU A 552 -33.86 -17.61 22.54
C GLU A 552 -34.03 -16.23 21.88
N GLU A 553 -33.17 -15.26 22.22
CA GLU A 553 -33.18 -13.93 21.61
C GLU A 553 -32.75 -14.01 20.14
N ILE A 554 -31.71 -14.80 19.85
CA ILE A 554 -31.20 -15.00 18.49
C ILE A 554 -32.25 -15.72 17.63
N GLU A 555 -32.92 -16.74 18.16
CA GLU A 555 -33.97 -17.44 17.42
C GLU A 555 -35.17 -16.52 17.12
N GLY A 556 -35.58 -15.69 18.09
CA GLY A 556 -36.61 -14.67 17.87
C GLY A 556 -36.23 -13.59 16.84
N LEU A 557 -34.94 -13.35 16.60
CA LEU A 557 -34.48 -12.51 15.50
C LEU A 557 -34.51 -13.24 14.15
N ARG A 558 -34.22 -14.54 14.15
CA ARG A 558 -34.24 -15.40 12.96
C ARG A 558 -35.66 -15.60 12.43
N GLU A 559 -36.63 -15.85 13.32
CA GLU A 559 -38.06 -15.95 12.97
C GLU A 559 -38.61 -14.66 12.32
N ARG A 560 -38.09 -13.50 12.74
CA ARG A 560 -38.43 -12.19 12.17
C ARG A 560 -37.67 -11.87 10.87
N GLY A 561 -36.74 -12.71 10.45
CA GLY A 561 -35.87 -12.48 9.30
C GLY A 561 -34.85 -11.35 9.50
N VAL A 562 -34.59 -10.94 10.76
CA VAL A 562 -33.57 -9.94 11.09
C VAL A 562 -32.19 -10.55 10.93
N VAL A 563 -32.02 -11.82 11.29
CA VAL A 563 -30.76 -12.56 11.16
C VAL A 563 -30.94 -13.86 10.38
N ARG A 564 -29.84 -14.38 9.81
CA ARG A 564 -29.85 -15.68 9.12
C ARG A 564 -29.48 -16.82 10.05
#